data_AF-A0A7S0LR29-F1
#
_entry.id   AF-A0A7S0LR29-F1
#
_cell.length_a   1.000
_cell.length_b   1.000
_cell.length_c   1.000
_cell.angle_alpha   90.00
_cell.angle_beta   90.00
_cell.angle_gamma   90.00
#
_symmetry.space_group_name_H-M   'P 1'
#
loop_
_entity.id
_entity.type
_entity.pdbx_description
1 polymer ?
#
loop_
_entity_poly.entity_id
_entity_poly.type
_entity_poly.pdbx_seq_one_letter_code
_entity_poly.pdbx_strand_id
1 'polypeptide(L)'
;RNVLVSGAMGTGKKLAAEIVCSLMRVLGVGKGFVTTVTTLDQLVLDVRRDVSTVIVDGLHGIEAARSKVDNVLRNFPDHVFVFVGSREDVEALHGAVSHFRRSEPAWLQLQPYKPAE
;
A
#
# COMPACT_ATOMS: atom_id res chain seq x y z
N ARG A 1 0.43 -0.74 -10.71
CA ARG A 1 0.01 -1.93 -9.92
C ARG A 1 -0.24 -1.59 -8.46
N ASN A 2 0.54 -0.69 -7.89
CA ASN A 2 0.40 -0.30 -6.49
C ASN A 2 -0.96 0.35 -6.23
N VAL A 3 -1.45 0.18 -5.01
CA VAL A 3 -2.72 0.74 -4.55
C VAL A 3 -2.47 1.57 -3.31
N LEU A 4 -3.10 2.73 -3.25
CA LEU A 4 -3.14 3.60 -2.09
C LEU A 4 -4.54 3.52 -1.48
N VAL A 5 -4.62 3.27 -0.18
CA VAL A 5 -5.87 3.25 0.57
C VAL A 5 -5.80 4.30 1.67
N SER A 6 -6.62 5.34 1.55
CA SER A 6 -6.71 6.42 2.53
C SER A 6 -8.11 6.54 3.14
N GLY A 7 -8.19 7.19 4.30
CA GLY A 7 -9.46 7.39 5.02
C GLY A 7 -9.23 7.66 6.50
N ALA A 8 -10.27 8.13 7.19
CA ALA A 8 -10.22 8.38 8.62
C ALA A 8 -10.04 7.09 9.45
N MET A 9 -9.77 7.24 10.74
CA MET A 9 -9.76 6.08 11.66
C MET A 9 -11.16 5.43 11.66
N GLY A 10 -11.18 4.09 11.69
CA GLY A 10 -12.43 3.34 11.72
C GLY A 10 -13.14 3.14 10.37
N THR A 11 -12.68 3.72 9.25
CA THR A 11 -13.37 3.59 7.93
C THR A 11 -13.13 2.26 7.21
N GLY A 12 -12.54 1.26 7.86
CA GLY A 12 -12.31 -0.06 7.26
C GLY A 12 -11.14 -0.15 6.27
N LYS A 13 -10.16 0.77 6.32
CA LYS A 13 -9.00 0.79 5.40
C LYS A 13 -8.26 -0.55 5.28
N LYS A 14 -8.00 -1.20 6.41
CA LYS A 14 -7.32 -2.51 6.44
C LYS A 14 -8.14 -3.59 5.74
N LEU A 15 -9.44 -3.65 6.01
CA LEU A 15 -10.35 -4.57 5.34
C LEU A 15 -10.38 -4.31 3.82
N ALA A 16 -10.44 -3.05 3.40
CA ALA A 16 -10.38 -2.70 1.98
C ALA A 16 -9.06 -3.17 1.32
N ALA A 17 -7.92 -3.00 2.00
CA ALA A 17 -6.63 -3.48 1.52
C ALA A 17 -6.60 -5.02 1.37
N GLU A 18 -7.12 -5.75 2.35
CA GLU A 18 -7.22 -7.22 2.30
C GLU A 18 -8.13 -7.72 1.17
N ILE A 19 -9.26 -7.06 0.94
CA ILE A 19 -10.19 -7.36 -0.17
C ILE A 19 -9.50 -7.09 -1.52
N VAL A 20 -8.81 -5.96 -1.67
CA VAL A 20 -8.07 -5.63 -2.89
C VAL A 20 -6.99 -6.66 -3.17
N CYS A 21 -6.23 -7.08 -2.15
CA CYS A 21 -5.22 -8.13 -2.30
C CYS A 21 -5.85 -9.46 -2.76
N SER A 22 -6.99 -9.83 -2.18
CA SER A 22 -7.73 -11.04 -2.55
C SER A 22 -8.21 -10.97 -4.00
N LEU A 23 -8.76 -9.83 -4.42
CA LEU A 23 -9.19 -9.60 -5.79
C LEU A 23 -8.02 -9.69 -6.78
N MET A 24 -6.90 -9.04 -6.48
CA MET A 24 -5.70 -9.07 -7.33
C MET A 24 -5.12 -10.48 -7.50
N ARG A 25 -5.22 -11.30 -6.45
CA ARG A 25 -4.85 -12.72 -6.52
C ARG A 25 -5.75 -13.49 -7.47
N VAL A 26 -7.07 -13.31 -7.37
CA VAL A 26 -8.04 -13.98 -8.26
C VAL A 26 -7.87 -13.55 -9.71
N LEU A 27 -7.55 -12.27 -9.94
CA LEU A 27 -7.30 -11.73 -11.28
C LEU A 27 -5.91 -12.10 -11.85
N GLY A 28 -5.06 -12.80 -11.09
CA GLY A 28 -3.73 -13.19 -11.55
C GLY A 28 -2.74 -12.03 -11.71
N VAL A 29 -2.98 -10.89 -11.05
CA VAL A 29 -2.13 -9.70 -11.13
C VAL A 29 -0.83 -9.88 -10.34
N GLY A 30 -0.86 -10.68 -9.27
CA GLY A 30 0.32 -11.08 -8.51
C GLY A 30 0.86 -12.43 -8.96
N LYS A 31 2.18 -12.56 -9.11
CA LYS A 31 2.86 -13.80 -9.53
C LYS A 31 2.98 -14.87 -8.42
N GLY A 32 2.43 -14.62 -7.23
CA GLY A 32 2.57 -15.51 -6.06
C GLY A 32 1.33 -15.56 -5.19
N PHE A 33 1.40 -16.39 -4.16
CA PHE A 33 0.26 -16.74 -3.30
C PHE A 33 0.35 -16.15 -1.88
N VAL A 34 1.47 -15.51 -1.54
CA VAL A 34 1.75 -15.03 -0.19
C VAL A 34 1.54 -13.53 -0.13
N THR A 35 0.64 -13.13 0.76
CA THR A 35 0.42 -11.74 1.15
C THR A 35 1.04 -11.53 2.52
N THR A 36 1.83 -10.47 2.66
CA THR A 36 2.41 -10.06 3.96
C THR A 36 1.86 -8.70 4.36
N VAL A 37 1.55 -8.54 5.64
CA VAL A 37 1.25 -7.23 6.25
C VAL A 37 2.49 -6.77 6.99
N THR A 38 2.95 -5.54 6.72
CA THR A 38 4.15 -4.94 7.29
C THR A 38 3.90 -3.47 7.62
N THR A 39 4.87 -2.82 8.26
CA THR A 39 4.91 -1.38 8.50
C THR A 39 6.01 -0.73 7.68
N LEU A 40 6.05 0.60 7.58
CA LEU A 40 7.14 1.30 6.91
C LEU A 40 8.52 0.92 7.48
N ASP A 41 8.62 0.71 8.80
CA ASP A 41 9.88 0.36 9.47
C ASP A 41 10.35 -1.06 9.14
N GLN A 42 9.42 -2.01 8.99
CA GLN A 42 9.75 -3.41 8.72
C GLN A 42 9.80 -3.75 7.22
N LEU A 43 9.39 -2.83 6.34
CA LEU A 43 9.26 -3.05 4.89
C LEU A 43 10.46 -3.74 4.22
N VAL A 44 11.70 -3.36 4.55
CA VAL A 44 12.89 -3.95 3.90
C VAL A 44 13.15 -5.38 4.35
N LEU A 45 12.73 -5.74 5.57
CA LEU A 45 12.93 -7.07 6.13
C LEU A 45 11.82 -8.03 5.68
N ASP A 46 10.59 -7.53 5.59
CA ASP A 46 9.42 -8.36 5.30
C ASP A 46 9.19 -8.61 3.81
N VAL A 47 9.67 -7.72 2.94
CA VAL A 47 9.53 -7.88 1.48
C VAL A 47 10.57 -8.86 0.96
N ARG A 48 10.10 -10.06 0.64
CA ARG A 48 10.90 -11.17 0.13
C ARG A 48 10.44 -11.61 -1.26
N ARG A 49 11.25 -12.41 -1.95
CA ARG A 49 10.97 -12.86 -3.33
C ARG A 49 9.79 -13.83 -3.44
N ASP A 50 9.46 -14.53 -2.36
CA ASP A 50 8.33 -15.47 -2.25
C ASP A 50 7.00 -14.76 -1.94
N VAL A 51 7.06 -13.51 -1.50
CA VAL A 51 5.88 -12.64 -1.30
C VAL A 51 5.50 -12.04 -2.65
N SER A 52 4.21 -11.97 -2.98
CA SER A 52 3.74 -11.30 -4.20
C SER A 52 2.99 -10.01 -3.93
N THR A 53 2.38 -9.91 -2.75
CA THR A 53 1.54 -8.79 -2.37
C THR A 53 1.90 -8.34 -0.96
N VAL A 54 2.09 -7.04 -0.79
CA VAL A 54 2.59 -6.44 0.45
C VAL A 54 1.63 -5.35 0.87
N ILE A 55 0.99 -5.51 2.03
CA ILE A 55 0.20 -4.47 2.67
C ILE A 55 1.12 -3.71 3.62
N VAL A 56 1.30 -2.42 3.40
CA VAL A 56 2.06 -1.52 4.27
C VAL A 56 1.06 -0.73 5.10
N ASP A 57 0.83 -1.17 6.33
CA ASP A 57 -0.14 -0.59 7.26
C ASP A 57 0.55 0.43 8.16
N GLY A 58 0.11 1.69 8.06
CA GLY A 58 0.69 2.81 8.77
C GLY A 58 1.83 3.47 7.99
N LEU A 59 1.58 4.71 7.55
CA LEU A 59 2.49 5.51 6.74
C LEU A 59 3.13 6.70 7.50
N HIS A 60 3.09 6.66 8.83
CA HIS A 60 3.64 7.74 9.65
C HIS A 60 5.14 7.90 9.39
N GLY A 61 5.59 9.14 9.19
CA GLY A 61 7.00 9.42 8.91
C GLY A 61 7.46 9.06 7.50
N ILE A 62 6.54 8.93 6.53
CA ILE A 62 6.88 8.52 5.16
C ILE A 62 7.94 9.40 4.49
N GLU A 63 8.00 10.70 4.79
CA GLU A 63 9.00 11.59 4.22
C GLU A 63 10.43 11.14 4.54
N ALA A 64 10.67 10.68 5.79
CA ALA A 64 11.95 10.12 6.20
C ALA A 64 12.21 8.74 5.58
N ALA A 65 11.16 7.96 5.34
CA ALA A 65 11.23 6.62 4.75
C ALA A 65 11.20 6.60 3.21
N ARG A 66 11.08 7.75 2.54
CA ARG A 66 10.94 7.89 1.08
C ARG A 66 11.95 7.05 0.29
N SER A 67 13.24 7.26 0.56
CA SER A 67 14.33 6.59 -0.17
C SER A 67 14.26 5.07 -0.01
N LYS A 68 13.83 4.61 1.17
CA LYS A 68 13.63 3.19 1.47
C LYS A 68 12.47 2.62 0.64
N VAL A 69 11.34 3.31 0.58
CA VAL A 69 10.19 2.88 -0.23
C VAL A 69 10.55 2.84 -1.72
N ASP A 70 11.19 3.89 -2.24
CA ASP A 70 11.63 3.94 -3.64
C ASP A 70 12.59 2.79 -3.99
N ASN A 71 13.50 2.45 -3.08
CA ASN A 71 14.42 1.32 -3.26
C ASN A 71 13.69 -0.02 -3.29
N VAL A 72 12.73 -0.24 -2.38
CA VAL A 72 11.92 -1.47 -2.34
C VAL A 72 11.11 -1.62 -3.63
N LEU A 73 10.39 -0.59 -4.06
CA LEU A 73 9.60 -0.63 -5.29
C LEU A 73 10.46 -0.89 -6.54
N ARG A 74 11.71 -0.40 -6.55
CA ARG A 74 12.65 -0.65 -7.65
C ARG A 74 13.18 -2.08 -7.65
N ASN A 75 13.48 -2.63 -6.47
CA ASN A 75 14.05 -3.97 -6.33
C ASN A 75 13.00 -5.09 -6.51
N PHE A 76 11.72 -4.77 -6.30
CA PHE A 76 10.61 -5.71 -6.40
C PHE A 76 9.54 -5.23 -7.40
N PRO A 77 9.88 -5.07 -8.69
CA PRO A 77 8.98 -4.46 -9.69
C PRO A 77 7.77 -5.34 -10.04
N ASP A 78 7.85 -6.64 -9.75
CA ASP A 78 6.76 -7.59 -10.00
C ASP A 78 5.76 -7.69 -8.83
N HIS A 79 6.11 -7.14 -7.67
CA HIS A 79 5.27 -7.17 -6.47
C HIS A 79 4.15 -6.14 -6.57
N VAL A 80 3.07 -6.43 -5.85
CA VAL A 80 1.96 -5.50 -5.65
C VAL A 80 2.07 -4.92 -4.25
N PHE A 81 2.16 -3.59 -4.16
CA PHE A 81 2.15 -2.89 -2.87
C PHE A 81 0.81 -2.20 -2.64
N VAL A 82 0.24 -2.41 -1.46
CA VAL A 82 -0.96 -1.73 -0.98
C VAL A 82 -0.58 -0.90 0.23
N PHE A 83 -0.53 0.42 0.07
CA PHE A 83 -0.16 1.35 1.14
C PHE A 83 -1.41 1.87 1.82
N VAL A 84 -1.45 1.78 3.15
CA VAL A 84 -2.64 2.10 3.95
C VAL A 84 -2.31 3.17 4.98
N GLY A 85 -3.00 4.31 4.93
CA GLY A 85 -2.70 5.44 5.81
C GLY A 85 -3.83 6.45 5.96
N SER A 86 -3.52 7.56 6.64
CA SER A 86 -4.36 8.76 6.60
C SER A 86 -4.37 9.37 5.19
N ARG A 87 -5.20 10.37 4.95
CA ARG A 87 -5.17 11.08 3.68
C ARG A 87 -3.86 11.84 3.52
N GLU A 88 -3.41 12.54 4.57
CA GLU A 88 -2.17 13.32 4.53
C GLU A 88 -0.95 12.43 4.27
N ASP A 89 -0.86 11.27 4.94
CA ASP A 89 0.29 10.38 4.75
C ASP A 89 0.33 9.79 3.33
N VAL A 90 -0.84 9.47 2.76
CA VAL A 90 -0.92 8.93 1.40
C VAL A 90 -0.58 10.01 0.36
N GLU A 91 -1.01 11.25 0.58
CA GLU A 91 -0.60 12.40 -0.25
C GLU A 91 0.91 12.63 -0.19
N ALA A 92 1.49 12.58 1.01
CA ALA A 92 2.93 12.70 1.21
C ALA A 92 3.70 11.56 0.52
N LEU A 93 3.24 10.32 0.66
CA LEU A 93 3.78 9.16 -0.05
C LEU A 93 3.72 9.37 -1.57
N HIS A 94 2.57 9.80 -2.08
CA HIS A 94 2.33 9.99 -3.52
C HIS A 94 3.26 11.04 -4.12
N GLY A 95 3.42 12.18 -3.44
CA GLY A 95 4.33 13.26 -3.86
C GLY A 95 5.81 12.91 -3.71
N ALA A 96 6.17 12.09 -2.73
CA ALA A 96 7.56 11.75 -2.42
C ALA A 96 8.11 10.64 -3.33
N VAL A 97 7.36 9.56 -3.55
CA VAL A 97 7.85 8.35 -4.23
C VAL A 97 8.00 8.58 -5.73
N SER A 98 9.24 8.58 -6.21
CA SER A 98 9.54 8.84 -7.63
C SER A 98 9.03 7.73 -8.55
N HIS A 99 8.92 6.51 -8.02
CA HIS A 99 8.40 5.35 -8.76
C HIS A 99 6.97 5.58 -9.31
N PHE A 100 6.14 6.32 -8.58
CA PHE A 100 4.74 6.55 -8.98
C PHE A 100 4.61 7.45 -10.21
N ARG A 101 5.60 8.31 -10.49
CA ARG A 101 5.63 9.10 -11.74
C ARG A 101 5.74 8.24 -13.00
N ARG A 102 6.26 7.02 -12.88
CA ARG A 102 6.40 6.07 -13.99
C ARG A 102 5.19 5.15 -14.12
N SER A 103 4.57 4.82 -12.99
CA SER A 103 3.38 3.98 -12.91
C SER A 103 2.48 4.54 -11.82
N GLU A 104 1.47 5.30 -12.23
CA GLU A 104 0.49 5.89 -11.34
C GLU A 104 -0.22 4.78 -10.52
N PRO A 105 -0.23 4.86 -9.19
CA PRO A 105 -0.95 3.91 -8.36
C PRO A 105 -2.46 4.19 -8.41
N ALA A 106 -3.27 3.14 -8.23
CA ALA A 106 -4.71 3.33 -8.02
C ALA A 106 -4.94 3.86 -6.62
N TRP A 107 -5.79 4.88 -6.45
CA TRP A 107 -6.06 5.45 -5.13
C TRP A 107 -7.52 5.30 -4.74
N LEU A 108 -7.75 4.53 -3.68
CA LEU A 108 -9.03 4.32 -3.02
C LEU A 108 -9.14 5.21 -1.78
N GLN A 109 -10.03 6.20 -1.83
CA GLN A 109 -10.30 7.09 -0.70
C GLN A 109 -11.63 6.70 -0.03
N LEU A 110 -11.53 6.14 1.18
CA LEU A 110 -12.70 5.72 1.96
C LEU A 110 -13.28 6.93 2.70
N GLN A 111 -14.57 7.17 2.47
CA GLN A 111 -15.33 8.22 3.14
C GLN A 111 -15.73 7.79 4.56
N PRO A 112 -15.88 8.75 5.49
CA PRO A 112 -16.48 8.47 6.80
C PRO A 112 -17.87 7.84 6.66
N TYR A 113 -18.25 7.00 7.63
CA TYR A 113 -19.62 6.51 7.71
C TYR A 113 -20.59 7.68 7.90
N LYS A 114 -21.74 7.58 7.24
CA LYS A 114 -22.85 8.48 7.56
C LYS A 114 -23.26 8.26 9.01
N PRO A 115 -23.63 9.32 9.76
CA PRO A 115 -24.17 9.16 11.10
C PRO A 115 -25.36 8.21 11.08
N ALA A 116 -25.47 7.35 12.10
CA ALA A 116 -26.66 6.51 12.27
C ALA A 116 -27.85 7.43 12.59
N GLU A 117 -28.96 7.23 11.88
CA GLU A 117 -30.24 7.89 12.15
C GLU A 117 -30.88 7.37 13.45
#